data_AF-A0A7S4RRM3-F1
#
_entry.id   AF-A0A7S4RRM3-F1
#
_cell.length_a   1.000
_cell.length_b   1.000
_cell.length_c   1.000
_cell.angle_alpha   90.00
_cell.angle_beta   90.00
_cell.angle_gamma   90.00
#
_symmetry.space_group_name_H-M   'P 1'
#
loop_
_entity.id
_entity.type
_entity.pdbx_description
1 polymer ?
#
loop_
_entity_poly.entity_id
_entity_poly.type
_entity_poly.pdbx_seq_one_letter_code
_entity_poly.pdbx_strand_id
1 'polypeptide(L)'
;LGIWVCHQRVEHRKWLENKPSPFTPERLQQLNDIGFVWDAFEVAWMDQYQELIQYNIEHGDCLVPAKYASNPTLGIWVMTQRQEHHIKNSYNTKMNTVIAWYL
;
A
#
# COMPACT_ATOMS: atom_id res chain seq x y z
N LEU A 1 12.00 -19.77 -6.23
CA LEU A 1 12.38 -18.34 -6.04
C LEU A 1 11.52 -17.63 -5.00
N GLY A 2 10.19 -17.80 -4.96
CA GLY A 2 9.30 -17.10 -4.01
C GLY A 2 9.66 -17.23 -2.52
N ILE A 3 10.01 -18.45 -2.05
CA ILE A 3 10.41 -18.68 -0.64
C ILE A 3 11.64 -17.82 -0.26
N TRP A 4 12.63 -17.73 -1.17
CA TRP A 4 13.83 -16.96 -0.93
C TRP A 4 13.52 -15.45 -0.83
N VAL A 5 12.66 -14.93 -1.70
CA VAL A 5 12.18 -13.54 -1.66
C VAL A 5 11.46 -13.26 -0.35
N CYS A 6 10.58 -14.17 0.10
CA CYS A 6 9.91 -14.06 1.39
C CYS A 6 10.92 -13.99 2.54
N HIS A 7 11.94 -14.85 2.54
CA HIS A 7 13.00 -14.79 3.54
C HIS A 7 13.78 -13.47 3.50
N GLN A 8 14.12 -12.95 2.31
CA GLN A 8 14.78 -11.64 2.20
C GLN A 8 13.95 -10.54 2.86
N ARG A 9 12.65 -10.48 2.56
CA ARG A 9 11.75 -9.45 3.10
C ARG A 9 11.57 -9.59 4.62
N VAL A 10 11.53 -10.81 5.16
CA VAL A 10 11.46 -11.06 6.60
C VAL A 10 12.72 -10.60 7.30
N GLU A 11 13.89 -10.93 6.78
CA GLU A 11 15.17 -10.53 7.38
C GLU A 11 15.39 -9.02 7.30
N HIS A 12 15.04 -8.40 6.18
CA HIS A 12 15.06 -6.94 6.04
C HIS A 12 14.11 -6.25 7.04
N ARG A 13 12.90 -6.77 7.24
CA ARG A 13 11.96 -6.23 8.24
C ARG A 13 12.53 -6.31 9.66
N LYS A 14 13.11 -7.46 10.04
CA LYS A 14 13.75 -7.61 11.36
C LYS A 14 14.87 -6.60 11.54
N TRP A 15 15.69 -6.39 10.51
CA TRP A 15 16.78 -5.41 10.52
C TRP A 15 16.25 -3.98 10.75
N LEU A 16 15.19 -3.57 10.05
CA LEU A 16 14.53 -2.26 10.25
C LEU A 16 13.95 -2.09 11.67
N GLU A 17 13.47 -3.17 12.27
CA GLU A 17 12.92 -3.20 13.63
C GLU A 17 14.01 -3.31 14.72
N ASN A 18 15.30 -3.22 14.37
CA ASN A 18 16.45 -3.42 15.26
C ASN A 18 16.46 -4.80 15.96
N LYS A 19 15.87 -5.82 15.32
CA LYS A 19 15.90 -7.21 15.81
C LYS A 19 17.13 -7.94 15.24
N PRO A 20 17.62 -8.98 15.93
CA PRO A 20 18.73 -9.79 15.41
C PRO A 20 18.42 -10.36 14.02
N SER A 21 19.26 -10.03 13.05
CA SER A 21 19.17 -10.50 11.67
C SER A 21 20.57 -10.56 11.03
N PRO A 22 20.86 -11.56 10.18
CA PRO A 22 22.10 -11.62 9.39
C PRO A 22 22.09 -10.66 8.19
N PHE A 23 21.17 -9.68 8.16
CA PHE A 23 21.03 -8.73 7.08
C PHE A 23 22.09 -7.62 7.22
N THR A 24 22.91 -7.43 6.18
CA THR A 24 23.99 -6.43 6.17
C THR A 24 23.68 -5.28 5.21
N PRO A 25 24.26 -4.09 5.42
CA PRO A 25 24.11 -2.96 4.50
C PRO A 25 24.57 -3.27 3.07
N GLU A 26 25.62 -4.08 2.90
CA GLU A 26 26.15 -4.47 1.59
C GLU A 26 25.14 -5.32 0.82
N ARG A 27 24.48 -6.25 1.52
CA ARG A 27 23.40 -7.07 0.93
C ARG A 27 22.21 -6.22 0.50
N LEU A 28 21.85 -5.21 1.30
CA LEU A 28 20.80 -4.25 0.95
C LEU A 28 21.15 -3.51 -0.35
N GLN A 29 22.37 -2.99 -0.43
CA GLN A 29 22.84 -2.27 -1.62
C GLN A 29 22.80 -3.16 -2.86
N GLN A 30 23.34 -4.39 -2.78
CA GLN A 30 23.33 -5.33 -3.90
C GLN A 30 21.92 -5.67 -4.41
N LEU A 31 20.96 -5.82 -3.49
CA LEU A 31 19.57 -6.07 -3.86
C LEU A 31 18.90 -4.83 -4.46
N ASN A 32 19.21 -3.64 -3.95
CA ASN A 32 18.70 -2.39 -4.52
C ASN A 32 19.26 -2.13 -5.92
N ASP A 33 20.54 -2.44 -6.17
CA ASP A 33 21.20 -2.23 -7.47
C ASP A 33 20.55 -3.04 -8.60
N ILE A 34 19.94 -4.19 -8.28
CA ILE A 34 19.19 -5.01 -9.23
C ILE A 34 17.69 -4.70 -9.26
N GLY A 35 17.25 -3.65 -8.56
CA GLY A 35 15.83 -3.25 -8.50
C GLY A 35 14.94 -4.21 -7.71
N PHE A 36 15.47 -4.86 -6.66
CA PHE A 36 14.70 -5.79 -5.85
C PHE A 36 13.50 -5.08 -5.17
N VAL A 37 12.30 -5.57 -5.43
CA VAL A 37 11.07 -5.03 -4.84
C VAL A 37 10.89 -5.55 -3.40
N TRP A 38 11.07 -4.66 -2.44
CA TRP A 38 10.89 -4.94 -1.01
C TRP A 38 9.42 -5.05 -0.60
N ASP A 39 8.58 -4.17 -1.12
CA ASP A 39 7.15 -4.15 -0.86
C ASP A 39 6.37 -4.30 -2.16
N ALA A 40 5.85 -5.50 -2.38
CA ALA A 40 5.03 -5.78 -3.56
C ALA A 40 3.63 -5.13 -3.47
N PHE A 41 3.14 -4.86 -2.26
CA PHE A 41 1.85 -4.20 -2.08
C PHE A 41 1.97 -2.72 -2.41
N GLU A 42 3.08 -2.08 -2.04
CA GLU A 42 3.36 -0.69 -2.43
C GLU A 42 3.43 -0.53 -3.95
N VAL A 43 4.15 -1.42 -4.64
CA VAL A 43 4.20 -1.39 -6.11
C VAL A 43 2.82 -1.55 -6.71
N ALA A 44 2.04 -2.56 -6.28
CA ALA A 44 0.69 -2.76 -6.78
C ALA A 44 -0.25 -1.57 -6.46
N TRP A 45 -0.06 -0.89 -5.32
CA TRP A 45 -0.80 0.31 -4.97
C TRP A 45 -0.44 1.46 -5.89
N MET A 46 0.86 1.67 -6.15
CA MET A 46 1.35 2.71 -7.05
C MET A 46 0.88 2.50 -8.48
N ASP A 47 0.86 1.26 -8.97
CA ASP A 47 0.33 0.93 -10.29
C ASP A 47 -1.15 1.35 -10.43
N GLN A 48 -1.99 0.99 -9.45
CA GLN A 48 -3.40 1.39 -9.45
C GLN A 48 -3.59 2.91 -9.29
N TYR A 49 -2.70 3.57 -8.55
CA TYR A 49 -2.71 5.02 -8.43
C TYR A 49 -2.38 5.71 -9.76
N GLN A 50 -1.42 5.19 -10.53
CA GLN A 50 -1.13 5.71 -11.88
C GLN A 50 -2.31 5.51 -12.82
N GLU A 51 -2.97 4.35 -12.77
CA GLU A 51 -4.20 4.09 -13.53
C GLU A 51 -5.33 5.09 -13.17
N LEU A 52 -5.47 5.44 -11.89
CA LEU A 52 -6.42 6.46 -11.46
C LEU A 52 -6.07 7.86 -12.01
N ILE A 53 -4.78 8.23 -12.02
CA ILE A 53 -4.32 9.48 -12.63
C ILE A 53 -4.72 9.51 -14.11
N GLN A 54 -4.47 8.43 -14.83
CA GLN A 54 -4.81 8.33 -16.25
C GLN A 54 -6.32 8.45 -16.47
N TYR A 55 -7.13 7.77 -15.65
CA TYR A 55 -8.59 7.91 -15.69
C TYR A 55 -9.02 9.37 -15.50
N ASN A 56 -8.44 10.08 -14.53
CA ASN A 56 -8.75 11.47 -14.25
C ASN A 56 -8.33 12.42 -15.39
N ILE A 57 -7.23 12.14 -16.08
CA ILE A 57 -6.83 12.90 -17.27
C ILE A 57 -7.87 12.73 -18.39
N GLU A 58 -8.41 11.53 -18.56
CA GLU A 58 -9.36 11.21 -19.62
C GLU A 58 -10.80 11.69 -19.35
N HIS A 59 -11.25 11.59 -18.10
CA HIS A 59 -12.65 11.84 -17.72
C HIS A 59 -12.84 13.17 -16.99
N GLY A 60 -11.77 13.76 -16.46
CA GLY A 60 -11.81 15.01 -15.68
C GLY A 60 -12.22 14.82 -14.21
N ASP A 61 -12.37 13.58 -13.76
CA ASP A 61 -12.72 13.24 -12.37
C ASP A 61 -12.12 11.89 -11.92
N CYS A 62 -12.22 11.61 -10.62
CA CYS A 62 -11.85 10.32 -10.03
C CYS A 62 -13.09 9.47 -9.65
N LEU A 63 -14.23 9.68 -10.33
CA LEU A 63 -15.49 8.99 -10.07
C LEU A 63 -15.58 7.66 -10.81
N VAL A 64 -14.52 6.84 -10.69
CA VAL A 64 -14.45 5.52 -11.32
C VAL A 64 -15.64 4.66 -10.85
N PRO A 65 -16.45 4.10 -11.77
CA PRO A 65 -17.52 3.18 -11.43
C PRO A 65 -16.99 1.88 -10.83
N ALA A 66 -17.70 1.31 -9.85
CA ALA A 66 -17.30 0.02 -9.24
C ALA A 66 -17.22 -1.14 -10.27
N LYS A 67 -18.04 -1.07 -11.32
CA LYS A 67 -18.02 -2.01 -12.46
C LYS A 67 -17.43 -1.34 -13.70
N TYR A 68 -16.24 -0.77 -13.58
CA TYR A 68 -15.57 -0.13 -14.69
C TYR A 68 -15.13 -1.18 -15.73
N ALA A 69 -15.75 -1.16 -16.91
CA ALA A 69 -15.57 -2.21 -17.90
C ALA A 69 -14.15 -2.24 -18.50
N SER A 70 -13.55 -1.07 -18.71
CA SER A 70 -12.20 -0.97 -19.31
C SER A 70 -11.11 -1.46 -18.36
N ASN A 71 -11.26 -1.20 -17.06
CA ASN A 71 -10.36 -1.71 -16.03
C ASN A 71 -11.15 -2.07 -14.75
N PRO A 72 -11.66 -3.32 -14.66
CA PRO A 72 -12.44 -3.76 -13.50
C PRO A 72 -11.63 -3.72 -12.19
N THR A 73 -10.31 -3.90 -12.27
CA THR A 73 -9.43 -3.90 -11.09
C THR A 73 -9.35 -2.51 -10.48
N LEU A 74 -9.25 -1.46 -11.29
CA LEU A 74 -9.26 -0.06 -10.84
C LEU A 74 -10.58 0.29 -10.16
N GLY A 75 -11.72 -0.12 -10.74
CA GLY A 75 -13.05 0.13 -10.17
C GLY A 75 -13.22 -0.47 -8.76
N ILE A 76 -12.74 -1.71 -8.57
CA ILE A 76 -12.72 -2.37 -7.27
C ILE A 76 -11.74 -1.67 -6.32
N TRP A 77 -10.54 -1.35 -6.78
CA TRP A 77 -9.51 -0.70 -5.96
C TRP A 77 -9.98 0.67 -5.43
N VAL A 78 -10.56 1.52 -6.28
CA VAL A 78 -11.11 2.83 -5.89
C VAL A 78 -12.25 2.66 -4.86
N MET A 79 -13.12 1.66 -5.05
CA MET A 79 -14.17 1.34 -4.08
C MET A 79 -13.57 0.98 -2.71
N THR A 80 -12.53 0.13 -2.69
CA THR A 80 -11.80 -0.22 -1.47
C THR A 80 -11.18 1.01 -0.80
N GLN A 81 -10.51 1.89 -1.56
CA GLN A 81 -9.92 3.12 -1.01
C GLN A 81 -10.97 4.03 -0.35
N ARG A 82 -12.15 4.19 -0.99
CA ARG A 82 -13.27 4.95 -0.42
C ARG A 82 -13.75 4.32 0.89
N GLN A 83 -13.94 2.99 0.92
CA GLN A 83 -14.36 2.27 2.12
C GLN A 83 -13.36 2.43 3.26
N GLU A 84 -12.06 2.27 3.00
CA GLU A 84 -11.01 2.45 4.00
C GLU A 84 -10.99 3.86 4.58
N HIS A 85 -11.16 4.89 3.75
CA HIS A 85 -11.26 6.28 4.20
C HIS A 85 -12.48 6.51 5.10
N HIS A 86 -13.65 5.96 4.73
CA HIS A 86 -14.84 6.02 5.58
C HIS A 86 -14.65 5.32 6.92
N ILE A 87 -14.03 4.15 6.93
CA ILE A 87 -13.75 3.39 8.14
C ILE A 87 -12.79 4.16 9.05
N LYS A 88 -11.65 4.64 8.53
CA LYS A 88 -10.67 5.43 9.29
C LYS A 88 -11.30 6.69 9.89
N ASN A 89 -12.11 7.41 9.11
CA ASN A 89 -12.81 8.58 9.61
C ASN A 89 -13.85 8.23 10.68
N SER A 90 -14.60 7.13 10.52
CA SER A 90 -15.54 6.67 11.55
C SER A 90 -14.84 6.31 12.86
N TYR A 91 -13.70 5.61 12.80
CA TYR A 91 -12.90 5.30 13.98
C TYR A 91 -12.34 6.55 14.63
N ASN A 92 -11.77 7.46 13.86
CA ASN A 92 -11.22 8.72 14.38
C ASN A 92 -12.33 9.55 15.06
N THR A 93 -13.51 9.66 14.45
CA THR A 93 -14.66 10.33 15.06
C THR A 93 -15.07 9.66 16.37
N LYS A 94 -15.19 8.33 16.40
CA LYS A 94 -15.56 7.59 17.63
C LYS A 94 -14.50 7.73 18.72
N MET A 95 -13.21 7.61 18.40
CA MET A 95 -12.11 7.79 19.37
C MET A 95 -12.09 9.21 19.91
N ASN A 96 -12.25 10.23 19.06
CA ASN A 96 -12.31 11.62 19.49
C ASN A 96 -13.52 11.87 20.41
N THR A 97 -14.69 11.29 20.09
CA THR A 97 -15.85 11.35 20.99
C THR A 97 -15.56 10.69 22.32
N VAL A 98 -14.99 9.47 22.34
CA VAL A 98 -14.67 8.73 23.58
C VAL A 98 -13.66 9.49 24.44
N ILE A 99 -12.58 10.01 23.86
CA ILE A 99 -11.58 10.80 24.57
C ILE A 99 -12.20 12.07 25.18
N ALA A 100 -13.14 12.72 24.48
CA ALA A 100 -13.86 13.89 24.99
C ALA A 100 -14.81 13.58 26.17
N TRP A 101 -15.11 12.31 26.47
CA TRP A 101 -15.84 11.92 27.69
C TRP A 101 -14.93 11.65 28.88
N TYR A 102 -13.62 11.47 28.65
CA TYR A 102 -12.63 11.18 29.69
C TYR A 102 -11.73 12.38 30.05
N LEU A 103 -11.95 13.52 29.39
CA LEU A 103 -11.35 14.83 29.68
C LEU A 103 -12.44 15.81 30.13
#